data_AF-A0A3A1N6F9-F1
#
_entry.id   AF-A0A3A1N6F9-F1
#
_cell.length_a   1.000
_cell.length_b   1.000
_cell.length_c   1.000
_cell.angle_alpha   90.00
_cell.angle_beta   90.00
_cell.angle_gamma   90.00
#
_symmetry.space_group_name_H-M   'P 1'
#
loop_
_entity.id
_entity.type
_entity.pdbx_description
1 polymer ?
#
loop_
_entity_poly.entity_id
_entity_poly.type
_entity_poly.pdbx_seq_one_letter_code
_entity_poly.pdbx_strand_id
1 'polypeptide(L)'
;MRNGEGQEKNCPQGSSAHAQSVPKISHMLSPAQVQLLDYADALDGPHLVKSLKLLHDIAVYHSTEPIDEEEKDALYLIKGLWECVEGIVGEG
;
A
#
# COMPACT_ATOMS: atom_id res chain seq x y z
N MET A 1 0.30 23.95 -55.68
CA MET A 1 0.33 22.47 -55.72
C MET A 1 1.11 21.98 -54.52
N ARG A 2 0.56 20.99 -53.83
CA ARG A 2 1.03 20.32 -52.60
C ARG A 2 2.35 19.56 -52.85
N ASN A 3 3.16 19.41 -51.80
CA ASN A 3 3.99 18.23 -51.39
C ASN A 3 5.21 18.76 -50.57
N GLY A 4 5.56 18.34 -49.36
CA GLY A 4 5.05 17.26 -48.50
C GLY A 4 6.14 16.26 -48.13
N GLU A 5 7.21 16.66 -47.43
CA GLU A 5 8.23 15.76 -46.83
C GLU A 5 8.73 16.49 -45.56
N GLY A 6 8.52 16.03 -44.32
CA GLY A 6 8.83 14.69 -43.82
C GLY A 6 10.09 14.76 -42.96
N GLN A 7 10.14 15.68 -41.97
CA GLN A 7 11.28 15.80 -41.07
C GLN A 7 11.23 14.66 -40.03
N GLU A 8 11.76 13.50 -40.40
CA GLU A 8 12.08 12.41 -39.49
C GLU A 8 13.20 12.86 -38.55
N LYS A 9 12.81 13.41 -37.39
CA LYS A 9 13.73 13.53 -36.24
C LYS A 9 13.82 12.16 -35.59
N ASN A 10 14.86 11.45 -36.00
CA ASN A 10 15.37 10.22 -35.43
C ASN A 10 15.53 10.38 -33.90
N CYS A 11 14.53 9.94 -33.12
CA CYS A 11 14.67 9.77 -31.68
C CYS A 11 15.67 8.63 -31.46
N PRO A 12 16.77 8.83 -30.72
CA PRO A 12 17.62 7.71 -30.34
C PRO A 12 16.76 6.74 -29.55
N GLN A 13 16.54 5.58 -30.14
CA GLN A 13 15.92 4.41 -29.55
C GLN A 13 16.80 4.01 -28.36
N GLY A 14 16.52 4.63 -27.21
CA GLY A 14 17.10 4.28 -25.93
C GLY A 14 16.67 2.86 -25.62
N SER A 15 17.52 1.92 -25.99
CA SER A 15 17.42 0.53 -25.59
C SER A 15 17.61 0.45 -24.07
N SER A 16 16.54 0.75 -23.33
CA SER A 16 16.41 0.31 -21.95
C SER A 16 15.94 -1.13 -22.00
N ALA A 17 16.86 -2.02 -22.39
CA ALA A 17 16.76 -3.45 -22.09
C ALA A 17 17.03 -3.69 -20.60
N HIS A 18 16.22 -3.04 -19.76
CA HIS A 18 16.08 -3.33 -18.34
C HIS A 18 14.64 -2.99 -17.94
N ALA A 19 13.68 -3.59 -18.64
CA ALA A 19 12.47 -4.01 -17.96
C ALA A 19 12.93 -5.06 -16.93
N GLN A 20 13.33 -4.58 -15.74
CA GLN A 20 13.56 -5.45 -14.60
C GLN A 20 12.27 -6.23 -14.45
N SER A 21 12.36 -7.52 -14.75
CA SER A 21 11.29 -8.47 -14.47
C SER A 21 11.03 -8.39 -12.98
N VAL A 22 10.00 -7.62 -12.60
CA VAL A 22 9.48 -7.61 -11.24
C VAL A 22 9.22 -9.08 -10.90
N PRO A 23 9.86 -9.64 -9.87
CA PRO A 23 9.56 -11.00 -9.48
C PRO A 23 8.06 -11.06 -9.26
N LYS A 24 7.36 -11.92 -9.99
CA LYS A 24 5.97 -12.26 -9.67
C LYS A 24 6.04 -12.95 -8.31
N ILE A 25 5.94 -12.16 -7.25
CA ILE A 25 5.85 -12.65 -5.88
C ILE A 25 4.47 -13.29 -5.76
N SER A 26 4.36 -14.52 -6.25
CA SER A 26 3.33 -15.47 -5.87
C SER A 26 3.71 -16.04 -4.51
N HIS A 27 3.97 -15.18 -3.53
CA HIS A 27 4.18 -15.64 -2.16
C HIS A 27 2.80 -16.00 -1.61
N MET A 28 2.56 -17.31 -1.41
CA MET A 28 1.42 -17.74 -0.61
C MET A 28 1.52 -17.06 0.75
N LEU A 29 0.51 -16.27 1.11
CA LEU A 29 0.46 -15.55 2.37
C LEU A 29 0.73 -16.51 3.54
N SER A 30 1.45 -16.02 4.55
CA SER A 30 1.66 -16.80 5.76
C SER A 30 0.32 -17.05 6.46
N PRO A 31 0.19 -18.10 7.29
CA PRO A 31 -1.04 -18.35 8.03
C PRO A 31 -1.50 -17.16 8.88
N ALA A 32 -0.56 -16.39 9.45
CA ALA A 32 -0.88 -15.18 10.20
C ALA A 32 -1.42 -14.05 9.31
N GLN A 33 -0.90 -13.92 8.08
CA GLN A 33 -1.42 -12.95 7.10
C GLN A 33 -2.81 -13.34 6.60
N VAL A 34 -3.09 -14.63 6.42
CA VAL A 34 -4.43 -15.13 6.07
C VAL A 34 -5.41 -14.88 7.22
N GLN A 35 -5.03 -15.20 8.46
CA GLN A 35 -5.88 -14.92 9.64
C GLN A 35 -6.17 -13.42 9.83
N LEU A 36 -5.18 -12.56 9.54
CA LEU A 36 -5.39 -11.12 9.57
C LEU A 36 -6.40 -10.68 8.50
N LEU A 37 -6.32 -11.25 7.29
CA LEU A 37 -7.29 -10.99 6.21
C LEU A 37 -8.67 -11.54 6.54
N ASP A 38 -8.80 -12.74 7.09
CA ASP A 38 -10.09 -13.33 7.47
C ASP A 38 -10.75 -12.50 8.59
N TYR A 39 -9.94 -11.99 9.55
CA TYR A 39 -10.41 -11.05 10.55
C TYR A 39 -10.83 -9.70 9.95
N ALA A 40 -10.10 -9.24 8.92
CA ALA A 40 -10.44 -8.03 8.17
C ALA A 40 -11.72 -8.19 7.34
N ASP A 41 -11.95 -9.36 6.76
CA ASP A 41 -13.13 -9.72 5.98
C ASP A 41 -14.38 -9.80 6.88
N ALA A 42 -14.21 -10.23 8.14
CA ALA A 42 -15.25 -10.19 9.17
C ALA A 42 -15.61 -8.76 9.65
N LEU A 43 -14.79 -7.76 9.34
CA LEU A 43 -14.97 -6.35 9.68
C LEU A 43 -15.04 -5.52 8.41
N ASP A 44 -16.07 -5.70 7.56
CA ASP A 44 -16.41 -4.91 6.36
C ASP A 44 -15.42 -3.75 6.18
N GLY A 45 -14.35 -3.90 5.36
CA GLY A 45 -13.11 -3.10 5.37
C GLY A 45 -13.15 -1.68 6.01
N PRO A 46 -14.13 -0.82 5.69
CA PRO A 46 -14.39 0.43 6.43
C PRO A 46 -14.42 0.33 7.97
N HIS A 47 -14.97 -0.74 8.55
CA HIS A 47 -15.04 -0.98 9.99
C HIS A 47 -13.68 -1.36 10.58
N LEU A 48 -12.89 -2.18 9.87
CA LEU A 48 -11.51 -2.44 10.26
C LEU A 48 -10.69 -1.15 10.27
N VAL A 49 -10.76 -0.37 9.18
CA VAL A 49 -10.05 0.92 9.06
C VAL A 49 -10.39 1.85 10.23
N LYS A 50 -11.69 2.00 10.53
CA LYS A 50 -12.15 2.81 11.68
C LYS A 50 -11.58 2.29 13.01
N SER A 51 -11.53 0.98 13.18
CA SER A 51 -11.02 0.36 14.42
C SER A 51 -9.51 0.58 14.59
N LEU A 52 -8.72 0.43 13.52
CA LEU A 52 -7.28 0.66 13.55
C LEU A 52 -6.95 2.14 13.82
N LYS A 53 -7.69 3.07 13.17
CA LYS A 53 -7.56 4.51 13.43
C LYS A 53 -7.88 4.86 14.88
N LEU A 54 -8.98 4.31 15.42
CA LEU A 54 -9.37 4.52 16.82
C LEU A 54 -8.30 4.02 17.79
N LEU A 55 -7.77 2.81 17.59
CA LEU A 55 -6.73 2.24 18.44
C LEU A 55 -5.48 3.13 18.46
N HIS A 56 -5.03 3.56 17.29
CA HIS A 56 -3.88 4.45 17.17
C HIS A 56 -4.13 5.80 17.86
N ASP A 57 -5.28 6.42 17.63
CA ASP A 57 -5.58 7.72 18.23
C ASP A 57 -5.70 7.63 19.75
N ILE A 58 -6.24 6.53 20.29
CA ILE A 58 -6.24 6.28 21.72
C ILE A 58 -4.81 6.16 22.25
N ALA A 59 -3.98 5.34 21.63
CA ALA A 59 -2.59 5.15 22.07
C ALA A 59 -1.80 6.47 22.04
N VAL A 60 -1.93 7.26 20.98
CA VAL A 60 -1.14 8.49 20.77
C VAL A 60 -1.66 9.67 21.60
N TYR A 61 -2.98 9.86 21.70
CA TYR A 61 -3.56 11.09 22.24
C TYR A 61 -4.29 10.91 23.57
N HIS A 62 -4.67 9.68 23.93
CA HIS A 62 -5.49 9.42 25.11
C HIS A 62 -4.81 8.50 26.14
N SER A 63 -3.69 7.86 25.78
CA SER A 63 -2.86 7.12 26.74
C SER A 63 -2.10 8.08 27.65
N THR A 64 -2.06 7.74 28.93
CA THR A 64 -1.15 8.39 29.91
C THR A 64 0.21 7.71 29.98
N GLU A 65 0.33 6.52 29.37
CA GLU A 65 1.58 5.76 29.36
C GLU A 65 2.55 6.32 28.31
N PRO A 66 3.84 6.42 28.62
CA PRO A 66 4.85 6.80 27.65
C PRO A 66 4.98 5.72 26.57
N ILE A 67 5.13 6.14 25.32
CA ILE A 67 5.30 5.25 24.16
C ILE A 67 6.79 5.03 23.91
N ASP A 68 7.25 3.78 23.99
CA ASP A 68 8.62 3.39 23.66
C ASP A 68 8.87 3.29 22.14
N GLU A 69 10.08 2.89 21.72
CA GLU A 69 10.40 2.83 20.28
C GLU A 69 9.68 1.66 19.59
N GLU A 70 9.60 0.50 20.25
CA GLU A 70 8.89 -0.66 19.73
C GLU A 70 7.39 -0.38 19.53
N GLU A 71 6.78 0.35 20.45
CA GLU A 71 5.39 0.79 20.37
C GLU A 71 5.20 1.85 19.27
N LYS A 72 6.15 2.77 19.06
CA LYS A 72 6.11 3.71 17.91
C LYS A 72 6.16 2.96 16.59
N ASP A 73 7.04 1.98 16.47
CA ASP A 73 7.14 1.14 15.27
C ASP A 73 5.83 0.39 15.03
N ALA A 74 5.24 -0.17 16.08
CA ALA A 74 3.93 -0.83 15.98
C ALA A 74 2.83 0.15 15.52
N LEU A 75 2.75 1.35 16.08
CA LEU A 75 1.78 2.37 15.69
C LEU A 75 1.98 2.84 14.24
N TYR A 76 3.23 2.96 13.78
CA TYR A 76 3.55 3.25 12.38
C TYR A 76 3.06 2.14 11.44
N LEU A 77 3.26 0.87 11.81
CA LEU A 77 2.78 -0.27 11.04
C LEU A 77 1.25 -0.35 11.01
N ILE A 78 0.57 -0.06 12.12
CA ILE A 78 -0.90 0.03 12.19
C ILE A 78 -1.40 1.10 11.22
N LYS A 79 -0.72 2.25 11.16
CA LYS A 79 -1.04 3.30 10.19
C LYS A 79 -0.91 2.83 8.76
N GLY A 80 0.22 2.22 8.41
CA GLY A 80 0.42 1.67 7.07
C GLY A 80 -0.63 0.62 6.72
N LEU A 81 -1.06 -0.21 7.68
CA LEU A 81 -2.09 -1.22 7.45
C LEU A 81 -3.43 -0.62 7.07
N TRP A 82 -3.94 0.38 7.80
CA TRP A 82 -5.23 0.97 7.42
C TRP A 82 -5.15 1.74 6.09
N GLU A 83 -4.03 2.40 5.79
CA GLU A 83 -3.84 3.13 4.52
C GLU A 83 -3.88 2.15 3.34
N CYS A 84 -3.27 0.97 3.50
CA CYS A 84 -3.36 -0.11 2.51
C CYS A 84 -4.81 -0.57 2.32
N VAL A 85 -5.55 -0.80 3.40
CA VAL A 85 -6.95 -1.26 3.31
C VAL A 85 -7.85 -0.18 2.69
N GLU A 86 -7.67 1.10 3.04
CA GLU A 86 -8.39 2.21 2.42
C GLU A 86 -8.12 2.32 0.92
N GLY A 87 -6.86 2.10 0.49
CA GLY A 87 -6.51 2.05 -0.92
C GLY A 87 -7.23 0.93 -1.68
N ILE A 88 -7.32 -0.26 -1.09
CA ILE A 88 -7.99 -1.42 -1.70
C ILE A 88 -9.51 -1.22 -1.79
N VAL A 89 -10.13 -0.66 -0.75
CA VAL A 89 -11.59 -0.44 -0.70
C VAL A 89 -12.02 0.73 -1.59
N GLY A 90 -11.17 1.75 -1.75
CA GLY A 90 -11.46 2.93 -2.58
C GLY A 90 -11.37 2.72 -4.09
N GLU A 91 -10.80 1.60 -4.55
CA GLU A 91 -10.69 1.23 -5.97
C GLU A 91 -11.87 0.36 -6.47
N GLY A 92 -12.89 0.13 -5.64
CA GLY A 92 -14.09 -0.67 -5.95
C GLY A 92 -15.29 0.11 -6.50
#